data_AF-A0A3P8PXF2-F1
#
_entry.id   AF-A0A3P8PXF2-F1
#
_cell.length_a   1.000
_cell.length_b   1.000
_cell.length_c   1.000
_cell.angle_alpha   90.00
_cell.angle_beta   90.00
_cell.angle_gamma   90.00
#
_symmetry.space_group_name_H-M   'P 1'
#
loop_
_entity.id
_entity.type
_entity.pdbx_description
1 polymer ?
#
loop_
_entity_poly.entity_id
_entity_poly.type
_entity_poly.pdbx_seq_one_letter_code
_entity_poly.pdbx_strand_id
1 'polypeptide(L)'
;MAEKIQQLESLVIRSLRRFRDRYFPDKVVEADLTVGDSGKEEQQYGSLDTLPVDVQFLIMTFLSPADLCHLGATSRYWRAMVRDPLLWRYFLLRDMPYWPSIDHVTIPHPDLLDAPLISEDESLDDREEGNEGIKLKFDYMSEYLKGCPSSRQQWIPTRPAYEVVTSFFQSLVPSSEPRYAMFGPGMEQLDVSLVTRLMHAPDILPVSGTPHRQINGIGSGISYMFNNQHKFNILTLYSTNRAERERARVQQESISNKLFTFEGNDDSGDPVCVPAPQVQQVCQVVDGFIYVANAEVERGGEKSEGVQIRAVLNCSRGSTSKPLLVLSCISREEPETVRTPSTRSMCRTPCVDMAKRLGLPHLPNPWMVQDTVAESLSGLLDGISWLLRCSGVKLY
;
A
#
# COMPACT_ATOMS: atom_id res chain seq x y z
N MET A 1 -13.12 8.19 -9.06
CA MET A 1 -12.50 6.88 -9.35
C MET A 1 -13.43 5.98 -10.17
N ALA A 2 -14.71 5.82 -9.80
CA ALA A 2 -15.67 4.99 -10.54
C ALA A 2 -15.83 5.35 -12.04
N GLU A 3 -15.98 6.64 -12.37
CA GLU A 3 -16.07 7.10 -13.77
C GLU A 3 -14.77 6.79 -14.57
N LYS A 4 -13.61 6.89 -13.91
CA LYS A 4 -12.30 6.59 -14.48
C LYS A 4 -12.17 5.10 -14.80
N ILE A 5 -12.71 4.23 -13.95
CA ILE A 5 -12.73 2.77 -14.14
C ILE A 5 -13.65 2.40 -15.30
N GLN A 6 -14.86 2.95 -15.36
CA GLN A 6 -15.82 2.66 -16.44
C GLN A 6 -15.30 3.10 -17.83
N GLN A 7 -14.64 4.26 -17.90
CA GLN A 7 -13.97 4.70 -19.12
C GLN A 7 -12.85 3.72 -19.51
N LEU A 8 -12.06 3.25 -18.55
CA LEU A 8 -10.97 2.30 -18.80
C LEU A 8 -11.48 0.93 -19.28
N GLU A 9 -12.61 0.44 -18.76
CA GLU A 9 -13.27 -0.78 -19.26
C GLU A 9 -13.58 -0.66 -20.75
N SER A 10 -14.17 0.46 -21.16
CA SER A 10 -14.49 0.68 -22.59
C SER A 10 -13.23 0.70 -23.48
N LEU A 11 -12.12 1.24 -22.97
CA LEU A 11 -10.84 1.29 -23.68
C LEU A 11 -10.21 -0.10 -23.81
N VAL A 12 -10.25 -0.90 -22.74
CA VAL A 12 -9.74 -2.28 -22.75
C VAL A 12 -10.54 -3.11 -23.75
N ILE A 13 -11.87 -3.07 -23.70
CA ILE A 13 -12.72 -3.81 -24.64
C ILE A 13 -12.43 -3.39 -26.09
N ARG A 14 -12.25 -2.10 -26.35
CA ARG A 14 -11.90 -1.59 -27.68
C ARG A 14 -10.52 -2.07 -28.15
N SER A 15 -9.52 -2.05 -27.28
CA SER A 15 -8.16 -2.56 -27.55
C SER A 15 -8.19 -4.04 -27.91
N LEU A 16 -8.79 -4.85 -27.04
CA LEU A 16 -8.90 -6.29 -27.22
C LEU A 16 -9.69 -6.65 -28.49
N ARG A 17 -10.75 -5.89 -28.81
CA ARG A 17 -11.54 -6.08 -30.04
C ARG A 17 -10.71 -5.76 -31.29
N ARG A 18 -10.02 -4.62 -31.31
CA ARG A 18 -9.11 -4.23 -32.40
C ARG A 18 -8.03 -5.30 -32.63
N PHE A 19 -7.47 -5.85 -31.55
CA PHE A 19 -6.48 -6.93 -31.64
C PHE A 19 -7.06 -8.21 -32.22
N ARG A 20 -8.19 -8.68 -31.69
CA ARG A 20 -8.86 -9.89 -32.19
C ARG A 20 -9.18 -9.74 -33.67
N ASP A 21 -9.82 -8.65 -34.07
CA ASP A 21 -10.27 -8.44 -35.45
C ASP A 21 -9.07 -8.36 -36.43
N ARG A 22 -7.87 -7.93 -35.96
CA ARG A 22 -6.65 -7.84 -36.78
C ARG A 22 -5.90 -9.17 -36.92
N TYR A 23 -5.71 -9.92 -35.84
CA TYR A 23 -4.84 -11.10 -35.82
C TYR A 23 -5.58 -12.44 -35.79
N PHE A 24 -6.86 -12.40 -35.41
CA PHE A 24 -7.75 -13.55 -35.33
C PHE A 24 -9.11 -13.18 -35.92
N PRO A 25 -9.15 -12.70 -37.18
CA PRO A 25 -10.43 -12.37 -37.80
C PRO A 25 -11.30 -13.62 -37.83
N ASP A 26 -12.57 -13.47 -37.42
CA ASP A 26 -13.56 -14.50 -37.66
C ASP A 26 -13.52 -14.82 -39.15
N LYS A 27 -13.13 -16.06 -39.50
CA LYS A 27 -13.35 -16.54 -40.86
C LYS A 27 -14.85 -16.59 -41.03
N VAL A 28 -15.42 -15.54 -41.59
CA VAL A 28 -16.78 -15.58 -42.14
C VAL A 28 -16.75 -16.70 -43.16
N VAL A 29 -17.29 -17.84 -42.77
CA VAL A 29 -17.67 -18.90 -43.71
C VAL A 29 -18.87 -18.34 -44.46
N GLU A 30 -18.61 -17.49 -45.46
CA GLU A 30 -19.48 -17.46 -46.62
C GLU A 30 -19.28 -18.81 -47.29
N ALA A 31 -20.17 -19.74 -46.94
CA ALA A 31 -20.33 -21.00 -47.65
C ALA A 31 -20.87 -20.70 -49.05
N ASP A 32 -19.99 -20.22 -49.93
CA ASP A 32 -20.18 -20.40 -51.36
C ASP A 32 -19.48 -21.71 -51.76
N LEU A 33 -20.35 -22.68 -52.05
CA LEU A 33 -20.10 -23.98 -52.64
C LEU A 33 -18.83 -24.03 -53.51
N THR A 34 -17.77 -24.66 -53.03
CA THR A 34 -16.95 -25.56 -53.89
C THR A 34 -16.17 -26.55 -53.04
N VAL A 35 -16.44 -27.82 -53.33
CA VAL A 35 -15.71 -28.99 -52.85
C VAL A 35 -14.25 -28.89 -53.33
N GLY A 36 -13.31 -29.01 -52.40
CA GLY A 36 -11.88 -29.02 -52.70
C GLY A 36 -11.07 -29.48 -51.50
N ASP A 37 -10.92 -30.80 -51.39
CA ASP A 37 -10.04 -31.51 -50.47
C ASP A 37 -8.63 -30.88 -50.44
N SER A 38 -8.31 -30.20 -49.34
CA SER A 38 -6.93 -29.90 -48.96
C SER A 38 -6.85 -29.86 -47.45
N GLY A 39 -6.07 -30.77 -46.88
CA GLY A 39 -5.83 -30.91 -45.44
C GLY A 39 -5.19 -29.67 -44.84
N LYS A 40 -6.01 -28.67 -44.53
CA LYS A 40 -5.69 -27.61 -43.58
C LYS A 40 -6.26 -28.07 -42.25
N GLU A 41 -5.38 -28.30 -41.28
CA GLU A 41 -5.77 -28.43 -39.88
C GLU A 41 -6.68 -27.24 -39.54
N GLU A 42 -7.98 -27.49 -39.42
CA GLU A 42 -8.90 -26.53 -38.84
C GLU A 42 -8.40 -26.29 -37.43
N GLN A 43 -7.82 -25.11 -37.18
CA GLN A 43 -7.61 -24.62 -35.83
C GLN A 43 -8.98 -24.55 -35.17
N GLN A 44 -9.36 -25.63 -34.49
CA GLN A 44 -10.55 -25.66 -33.64
C GLN A 44 -10.28 -24.68 -32.51
N TYR A 45 -10.80 -23.47 -32.68
CA TYR A 45 -10.90 -22.49 -31.61
C TYR A 45 -11.68 -23.10 -30.46
N GLY A 46 -11.20 -22.93 -29.23
CA GLY A 46 -11.93 -23.39 -28.06
C GLY A 46 -13.27 -22.64 -27.96
N SER A 47 -14.28 -23.26 -27.34
CA SER A 47 -15.61 -22.63 -27.18
C SER A 47 -15.58 -21.27 -26.45
N LEU A 48 -14.49 -20.96 -25.74
CA LEU A 48 -14.25 -19.67 -25.08
C LEU A 48 -13.69 -18.60 -26.04
N ASP A 49 -12.95 -19.01 -27.07
CA ASP A 49 -12.28 -18.12 -28.03
C ASP A 49 -13.30 -17.45 -28.96
N THR A 50 -14.43 -18.12 -29.20
CA THR A 50 -15.54 -17.67 -30.04
C THR A 50 -16.49 -16.69 -29.35
N LEU A 51 -16.33 -16.46 -28.04
CA LEU A 51 -17.16 -15.52 -27.30
C LEU A 51 -16.87 -14.07 -27.71
N PRO A 52 -17.86 -13.16 -27.59
CA PRO A 52 -17.62 -11.73 -27.75
C PRO A 52 -16.52 -11.23 -26.78
N VAL A 53 -15.67 -10.32 -27.25
CA VAL A 53 -14.52 -9.80 -26.46
C VAL A 53 -14.94 -9.18 -25.13
N ASP A 54 -16.09 -8.53 -25.09
CA ASP A 54 -16.69 -7.99 -23.87
C ASP A 54 -17.02 -9.08 -22.85
N VAL A 55 -17.50 -10.25 -23.29
CA VAL A 55 -17.75 -11.41 -22.42
C VAL A 55 -16.44 -12.03 -21.98
N GLN A 56 -15.46 -12.16 -22.87
CA GLN A 56 -14.12 -12.65 -22.53
C GLN A 56 -13.44 -11.74 -21.51
N PHE A 57 -13.51 -10.42 -21.69
CA PHE A 57 -13.02 -9.44 -20.74
C PHE A 57 -13.73 -9.57 -19.39
N LEU A 58 -15.07 -9.68 -19.39
CA LEU A 58 -15.84 -9.90 -18.17
C LEU A 58 -15.38 -11.16 -17.43
N ILE A 59 -15.19 -12.29 -18.13
CA ILE A 59 -14.64 -13.51 -17.54
C ILE A 59 -13.27 -13.24 -16.92
N MET A 60 -12.36 -12.58 -17.64
CA MET A 60 -11.04 -12.22 -17.13
C MET A 60 -11.10 -11.36 -15.86
N THR A 61 -12.13 -10.52 -15.69
CA THR A 61 -12.28 -9.71 -14.48
C THR A 61 -12.53 -10.50 -13.19
N PHE A 62 -13.00 -11.75 -13.30
CA PHE A 62 -13.23 -12.65 -12.15
C PHE A 62 -12.01 -13.52 -11.83
N LEU A 63 -10.97 -13.52 -12.67
CA LEU A 63 -9.82 -14.38 -12.52
C LEU A 63 -8.77 -13.76 -11.59
N SER A 64 -8.05 -14.61 -10.85
CA SER A 64 -6.85 -14.18 -10.14
C SER A 64 -5.70 -13.91 -11.12
N PRO A 65 -4.65 -13.17 -10.71
CA PRO A 65 -3.47 -12.95 -11.55
C PRO A 65 -2.78 -14.26 -11.97
N ALA A 66 -2.80 -15.27 -11.09
CA ALA A 66 -2.27 -16.60 -11.39
C ALA A 66 -3.11 -17.30 -12.46
N ASP A 67 -4.44 -17.23 -12.36
CA ASP A 67 -5.36 -17.84 -13.33
C ASP A 67 -5.28 -17.16 -14.69
N LEU A 68 -5.10 -15.84 -14.73
CA LEU A 68 -4.84 -15.10 -15.97
C LEU A 68 -3.54 -15.58 -16.63
N CYS A 69 -2.46 -15.75 -15.86
CA CYS A 69 -1.21 -16.30 -16.38
C CYS A 69 -1.39 -17.74 -16.90
N HIS A 70 -2.18 -18.58 -16.22
CA HIS A 70 -2.51 -19.92 -16.70
C HIS A 70 -3.35 -19.88 -17.98
N LEU A 71 -4.34 -18.99 -18.08
CA LEU A 71 -5.11 -18.76 -19.29
C LEU A 71 -4.19 -18.36 -20.46
N GLY A 72 -3.25 -17.45 -20.23
CA GLY A 72 -2.23 -17.09 -21.24
C GLY A 72 -1.25 -18.21 -21.61
N ALA A 73 -1.20 -19.29 -20.84
CA ALA A 73 -0.41 -20.48 -21.20
C ALA A 73 -1.16 -21.42 -22.16
N THR A 74 -2.48 -21.31 -22.28
CA THR A 74 -3.32 -22.24 -23.06
C THR A 74 -3.21 -22.07 -24.58
N SER A 75 -3.15 -20.84 -25.08
CA SER A 75 -3.10 -20.56 -26.52
C SER A 75 -2.36 -19.27 -26.84
N ARG A 76 -1.95 -19.09 -28.10
CA ARG A 76 -1.33 -17.83 -28.55
C ARG A 76 -2.29 -16.64 -28.45
N TYR A 77 -3.58 -16.88 -28.68
CA TYR A 77 -4.64 -15.89 -28.55
C TYR A 77 -4.73 -15.37 -27.12
N TRP A 78 -4.96 -16.26 -26.15
CA TRP A 78 -5.06 -15.88 -24.73
C TRP A 78 -3.77 -15.29 -24.19
N ARG A 79 -2.61 -15.78 -24.65
CA ARG A 79 -1.31 -15.19 -24.28
C ARG A 79 -1.22 -13.71 -24.66
N ALA A 80 -1.73 -13.35 -25.83
CA ALA A 80 -1.70 -11.98 -26.30
C ALA A 80 -2.75 -11.11 -25.57
N MET A 81 -3.97 -11.62 -25.41
CA MET A 81 -5.06 -10.95 -24.69
C MET A 81 -4.68 -10.64 -23.24
N VAL A 82 -4.12 -11.61 -22.51
CA VAL A 82 -3.70 -11.44 -21.11
C VAL A 82 -2.51 -10.48 -21.00
N ARG A 83 -1.68 -10.33 -22.04
CA ARG A 83 -0.54 -9.40 -22.04
C ARG A 83 -0.89 -7.99 -22.52
N ASP A 84 -2.17 -7.69 -22.73
CA ASP A 84 -2.62 -6.34 -23.06
C ASP A 84 -2.29 -5.37 -21.92
N PRO A 85 -1.57 -4.25 -22.18
CA PRO A 85 -1.19 -3.30 -21.13
C PRO A 85 -2.37 -2.60 -20.46
N LEU A 86 -3.45 -2.32 -21.21
CA LEU A 86 -4.64 -1.65 -20.69
C LEU A 86 -5.41 -2.56 -19.75
N LEU A 87 -5.44 -3.87 -20.02
CA LEU A 87 -5.99 -4.88 -19.13
C LEU A 87 -5.33 -4.83 -17.74
N TRP A 88 -4.00 -4.78 -17.68
CA TRP A 88 -3.28 -4.69 -16.40
C TRP A 88 -3.42 -3.32 -15.74
N ARG A 89 -3.48 -2.23 -16.52
CA ARG A 89 -3.81 -0.91 -15.99
C ARG A 89 -5.19 -0.90 -15.33
N TYR A 90 -6.17 -1.58 -15.93
CA TYR A 90 -7.51 -1.75 -15.37
C TYR A 90 -7.46 -2.50 -14.04
N PHE A 91 -6.82 -3.66 -13.99
CA PHE A 91 -6.68 -4.43 -12.75
C PHE A 91 -5.96 -3.63 -11.66
N LEU A 92 -4.90 -2.90 -12.01
CA LEU A 92 -4.17 -2.06 -11.06
C LEU A 92 -5.06 -0.99 -10.43
N LEU A 93 -5.79 -0.22 -11.24
CA LEU A 93 -6.64 0.84 -10.70
C LEU A 93 -7.88 0.31 -9.97
N ARG A 94 -8.38 -0.86 -10.36
CA ARG A 94 -9.52 -1.53 -9.71
C ARG A 94 -9.15 -2.09 -8.35
N ASP A 95 -8.01 -2.79 -8.26
CA ASP A 95 -7.68 -3.63 -7.09
C ASP A 95 -6.84 -2.90 -6.04
N MET A 96 -5.99 -1.96 -6.47
CA MET A 96 -5.09 -1.22 -5.59
C MET A 96 -5.78 -0.53 -4.41
N PRO A 97 -6.98 0.08 -4.54
CA PRO A 97 -7.68 0.68 -3.40
C PRO A 97 -8.06 -0.32 -2.30
N TYR A 98 -8.12 -1.62 -2.62
CA TYR A 98 -8.49 -2.68 -1.68
C TYR A 98 -7.27 -3.41 -1.11
N TRP A 99 -6.05 -3.03 -1.49
CA TRP A 99 -4.85 -3.63 -0.92
C TRP A 99 -4.72 -3.21 0.55
N PRO A 100 -4.49 -4.15 1.48
CA PRO A 100 -4.38 -3.85 2.91
C PRO A 100 -3.08 -3.11 3.24
N SER A 101 -2.09 -3.09 2.36
CA SER A 101 -0.86 -2.35 2.59
C SER A 101 -0.16 -1.94 1.30
N ILE A 102 0.64 -0.88 1.40
CA ILE A 102 1.49 -0.37 0.31
C ILE A 102 2.77 0.20 0.92
N ASP A 103 3.91 -0.08 0.31
CA ASP A 103 5.22 0.35 0.79
C ASP A 103 5.98 1.16 -0.27
N HIS A 104 7.11 1.74 0.15
CA HIS A 104 8.00 2.53 -0.70
C HIS A 104 8.52 1.80 -1.95
N VAL A 105 8.46 0.47 -2.01
CA VAL A 105 8.88 -0.33 -3.17
C VAL A 105 7.68 -0.67 -4.05
N THR A 106 6.53 -0.93 -3.45
CA THR A 106 5.32 -1.48 -4.09
C THR A 106 4.35 -0.41 -4.55
N ILE A 107 4.53 0.84 -4.14
CA ILE A 107 3.74 1.94 -4.67
C ILE A 107 4.00 2.12 -6.17
N PRO A 108 2.93 2.15 -7.00
CA PRO A 108 3.09 2.46 -8.42
C PRO A 108 3.65 3.87 -8.60
N HIS A 109 4.43 4.06 -9.66
CA HIS A 109 5.04 5.36 -9.96
C HIS A 109 3.98 6.49 -9.95
N PRO A 110 4.24 7.66 -9.34
CA PRO A 110 3.26 8.75 -9.24
C PRO A 110 2.68 9.16 -10.61
N ASP A 111 3.54 9.30 -11.62
CA ASP A 111 3.16 9.55 -13.01
C ASP A 111 2.12 8.57 -13.57
N LEU A 112 2.09 7.31 -13.11
CA LEU A 112 1.16 6.28 -13.59
C LEU A 112 -0.26 6.55 -13.10
N LEU A 113 -0.39 7.04 -11.87
CA LEU A 113 -1.68 7.29 -11.24
C LEU A 113 -2.34 8.57 -11.79
N ASP A 114 -1.50 9.53 -12.15
CA ASP A 114 -1.89 10.84 -12.71
C ASP A 114 -1.89 10.86 -14.24
N ALA A 115 -1.38 9.79 -14.89
CA ALA A 115 -1.42 9.66 -16.35
C ALA A 115 -2.87 9.81 -16.87
N PRO A 116 -3.10 10.67 -17.88
CA PRO A 116 -4.39 10.76 -18.53
C PRO A 116 -4.80 9.38 -19.07
N LEU A 117 -6.10 9.11 -19.11
CA LEU A 117 -6.63 7.85 -19.65
C LEU A 117 -6.43 7.72 -21.16
N ILE A 118 -5.98 8.79 -21.82
CA ILE A 118 -5.91 8.92 -23.26
C ILE A 118 -4.47 8.74 -23.72
N SER A 119 -4.14 7.52 -24.10
CA SER A 119 -3.18 7.24 -25.17
C SER A 119 -3.74 6.05 -25.93
N GLU A 120 -4.64 6.33 -26.89
CA GLU A 120 -5.12 5.30 -27.83
C GLU A 120 -3.93 4.65 -28.58
N ASP A 121 -2.80 5.36 -28.66
CA ASP A 121 -1.51 4.92 -29.21
C ASP A 121 -0.68 4.00 -28.27
N GLU A 122 -1.07 3.78 -27.01
CA GLU A 122 -0.47 2.74 -26.13
C GLU A 122 -1.09 1.35 -26.34
N SER A 123 -2.14 1.25 -27.16
CA SER A 123 -2.81 -0.01 -27.49
C SER A 123 -2.13 -0.71 -28.66
N LEU A 124 -1.49 -1.87 -28.39
CA LEU A 124 -1.08 -2.96 -29.32
C LEU A 124 -0.64 -2.60 -30.78
N ASP A 125 -0.21 -1.38 -31.07
CA ASP A 125 0.38 -0.99 -32.35
C ASP A 125 1.90 -1.21 -32.28
N ASP A 126 2.39 -1.90 -33.32
CA ASP A 126 3.79 -2.07 -33.73
C ASP A 126 4.67 -3.10 -33.01
N ARG A 127 4.13 -4.23 -32.56
CA ARG A 127 4.97 -5.42 -32.29
C ARG A 127 5.22 -6.24 -33.57
N GLU A 128 6.06 -5.72 -34.46
CA GLU A 128 6.92 -6.58 -35.29
C GLU A 128 8.12 -7.01 -34.43
N GLU A 129 8.40 -8.32 -34.37
CA GLU A 129 9.60 -8.88 -33.73
C GLU A 129 10.86 -8.37 -34.45
N GLY A 130 11.30 -7.15 -34.16
CA GLY A 130 12.51 -6.57 -34.76
C GLY A 130 12.54 -5.05 -34.88
N ASN A 131 11.45 -4.34 -34.66
CA ASN A 131 11.44 -2.88 -34.69
C ASN A 131 11.45 -2.31 -33.26
N GLU A 132 12.25 -1.28 -33.00
CA GLU A 132 12.29 -0.55 -31.71
C GLU A 132 11.03 0.31 -31.54
N GLY A 133 9.86 -0.35 -31.64
CA GLY A 133 8.54 0.24 -31.48
C GLY A 133 8.36 0.82 -30.09
N ILE A 134 7.62 1.93 -30.04
CA ILE A 134 7.38 2.80 -28.89
C ILE A 134 7.28 1.99 -27.60
N LYS A 135 8.37 2.03 -26.81
CA LYS A 135 8.44 1.35 -25.52
C LYS A 135 7.37 1.99 -24.63
N LEU A 136 6.33 1.22 -24.29
CA LEU A 136 5.36 1.61 -23.27
C LEU A 136 6.13 2.19 -22.08
N LYS A 137 5.74 3.40 -21.66
CA LYS A 137 6.45 4.10 -20.57
C LYS A 137 6.51 3.24 -19.29
N PHE A 138 5.52 2.35 -19.11
CA PHE A 138 5.39 1.48 -17.95
C PHE A 138 4.91 0.06 -18.32
N ASP A 139 5.46 -0.94 -17.64
CA ASP A 139 4.95 -2.32 -17.68
C ASP A 139 3.92 -2.51 -16.57
N TYR A 140 2.65 -2.27 -16.89
CA TYR A 140 1.54 -2.36 -15.94
C TYR A 140 1.39 -3.75 -15.31
N MET A 141 1.74 -4.83 -16.03
CA MET A 141 1.69 -6.18 -15.49
C MET A 141 2.71 -6.34 -14.37
N SER A 142 3.95 -5.91 -14.61
CA SER A 142 5.01 -5.96 -13.61
C SER A 142 4.68 -5.08 -12.39
N GLU A 143 4.20 -3.86 -12.59
CA GLU A 143 3.77 -2.96 -11.50
C GLU A 143 2.62 -3.57 -10.69
N TYR A 144 1.63 -4.16 -11.36
CA TYR A 144 0.53 -4.86 -10.70
C TYR A 144 1.02 -6.04 -9.85
N LEU A 145 1.84 -6.92 -10.42
CA LEU A 145 2.34 -8.11 -9.73
C LEU A 145 3.26 -7.76 -8.56
N LYS A 146 4.03 -6.68 -8.66
CA LYS A 146 4.85 -6.14 -7.59
C LYS A 146 4.00 -5.64 -6.41
N GLY A 147 2.90 -4.95 -6.69
CA GLY A 147 2.01 -4.36 -5.68
C GLY A 147 1.03 -5.36 -5.04
N CYS A 148 0.55 -6.33 -5.80
CA CYS A 148 -0.51 -7.26 -5.43
C CYS A 148 -0.16 -8.08 -4.16
N PRO A 149 -1.01 -8.08 -3.11
CA PRO A 149 -0.74 -8.79 -1.85
C PRO A 149 -0.43 -10.28 -2.00
N SER A 150 -1.15 -10.98 -2.88
CA SER A 150 -0.97 -12.42 -3.15
C SER A 150 0.37 -12.74 -3.79
N SER A 151 0.91 -11.82 -4.57
CA SER A 151 2.19 -11.96 -5.27
C SER A 151 3.36 -11.38 -4.46
N ARG A 152 3.10 -10.34 -3.65
CA ARG A 152 4.12 -9.58 -2.91
C ARG A 152 5.01 -10.47 -2.04
N GLN A 153 4.46 -11.49 -1.38
CA GLN A 153 5.25 -12.39 -0.53
C GLN A 153 6.38 -13.13 -1.30
N GLN A 154 6.20 -13.35 -2.61
CA GLN A 154 7.22 -13.97 -3.48
C GLN A 154 8.26 -12.96 -3.97
N TRP A 155 7.93 -11.67 -3.99
CA TRP A 155 8.74 -10.58 -4.54
C TRP A 155 9.40 -9.69 -3.49
N ILE A 156 9.04 -9.80 -2.21
CA ILE A 156 9.81 -9.20 -1.12
C ILE A 156 11.22 -9.81 -1.22
N PRO A 157 12.25 -9.00 -1.50
CA PRO A 157 13.59 -9.53 -1.48
C PRO A 157 13.86 -9.99 -0.04
N THR A 158 14.03 -11.30 0.13
CA THR A 158 14.47 -11.94 1.38
C THR A 158 15.82 -11.40 1.89
N ARG A 159 16.45 -10.47 1.15
CA ARG A 159 17.73 -9.84 1.45
C ARG A 159 17.72 -8.38 1.00
N PRO A 160 18.17 -7.41 1.81
CA PRO A 160 18.62 -6.14 1.28
C PRO A 160 19.74 -6.41 0.26
N ALA A 161 19.68 -5.78 -0.92
CA ALA A 161 20.64 -5.99 -2.01
C ALA A 161 22.10 -5.56 -1.69
N TYR A 162 22.37 -5.06 -0.48
CA TYR A 162 23.69 -4.56 -0.09
C TYR A 162 24.36 -5.22 1.14
N GLU A 163 23.84 -6.31 1.72
CA GLU A 163 24.45 -6.95 2.91
C GLU A 163 25.08 -8.34 2.65
N VAL A 164 25.76 -8.55 1.52
CA VAL A 164 26.35 -9.88 1.24
C VAL A 164 27.75 -10.08 1.85
N VAL A 165 28.34 -9.10 2.56
CA VAL A 165 29.71 -9.28 3.10
C VAL A 165 29.92 -8.71 4.52
N THR A 166 29.20 -9.19 5.54
CA THR A 166 29.63 -9.05 6.96
C THR A 166 29.15 -10.17 7.90
N SER A 167 28.53 -11.24 7.37
CA SER A 167 27.68 -12.18 8.11
C SER A 167 28.36 -13.09 9.15
N PHE A 168 29.70 -13.15 9.23
CA PHE A 168 30.38 -13.95 10.25
C PHE A 168 30.62 -13.23 11.58
N PHE A 169 30.60 -11.89 11.63
CA PHE A 169 30.83 -11.12 12.87
C PHE A 169 29.57 -10.45 13.45
N GLN A 170 28.46 -10.41 12.71
CA GLN A 170 27.18 -9.87 13.21
C GLN A 170 26.63 -10.66 14.42
N SER A 171 27.01 -11.94 14.58
CA SER A 171 26.63 -12.78 15.73
C SER A 171 27.20 -12.31 17.08
N LEU A 172 28.21 -11.43 17.08
CA LEU A 172 28.91 -11.01 18.29
C LEU A 172 28.45 -9.64 18.82
N VAL A 173 27.59 -8.94 18.07
CA VAL A 173 26.96 -7.71 18.54
C VAL A 173 25.63 -8.10 19.18
N PRO A 174 25.41 -7.82 20.48
CA PRO A 174 24.10 -8.01 21.09
C PRO A 174 23.07 -7.26 20.27
N SER A 175 22.09 -7.95 19.68
CA SER A 175 20.97 -7.31 19.02
C SER A 175 20.23 -6.50 20.08
N SER A 176 20.37 -5.18 20.03
CA SER A 176 19.63 -4.29 20.92
C SER A 176 18.15 -4.39 20.59
N GLU A 177 17.31 -4.48 21.63
CA GLU A 177 15.85 -4.41 21.52
C GLU A 177 15.45 -3.19 20.67
N PRO A 178 14.84 -3.36 19.48
CA PRO A 178 14.45 -2.24 18.63
C PRO A 178 13.44 -1.34 19.35
N ARG A 179 13.61 -0.02 19.21
CA ARG A 179 12.77 0.99 19.84
C ARG A 179 12.07 1.84 18.80
N TYR A 180 10.77 2.02 18.93
CA TYR A 180 9.96 2.79 17.99
C TYR A 180 9.22 3.92 18.68
N ALA A 181 9.17 5.09 18.07
CA ALA A 181 8.32 6.19 18.54
C ALA A 181 6.95 6.12 17.85
N MET A 182 5.88 6.09 18.63
CA MET A 182 4.51 6.07 18.12
C MET A 182 3.82 7.41 18.37
N PHE A 183 3.31 8.03 17.32
CA PHE A 183 2.61 9.31 17.37
C PHE A 183 1.56 9.40 16.26
N GLY A 184 0.66 10.39 16.31
CA GLY A 184 -0.28 10.67 15.22
C GLY A 184 -1.72 10.86 15.67
N PRO A 185 -2.55 11.47 14.81
CA PRO A 185 -3.92 11.84 15.13
C PRO A 185 -4.84 10.66 15.43
N GLY A 186 -4.61 9.49 14.80
CA GLY A 186 -5.41 8.29 15.01
C GLY A 186 -5.30 7.70 16.41
N MET A 187 -4.34 8.14 17.23
CA MET A 187 -4.28 7.76 18.65
C MET A 187 -5.36 8.44 19.50
N GLU A 188 -5.88 9.57 19.05
CA GLU A 188 -6.78 10.44 19.82
C GLU A 188 -8.16 10.60 19.15
N GLN A 189 -8.22 10.57 17.81
CA GLN A 189 -9.43 10.85 17.04
C GLN A 189 -10.39 9.66 16.90
N LEU A 190 -9.88 8.42 16.97
CA LEU A 190 -10.71 7.22 16.83
C LEU A 190 -11.64 7.05 18.03
N ASP A 191 -12.84 6.49 17.81
CA ASP A 191 -13.76 6.11 18.89
C ASP A 191 -13.12 5.01 19.76
N VAL A 192 -12.52 4.02 19.11
CA VAL A 192 -11.75 2.96 19.78
C VAL A 192 -10.27 3.33 19.82
N SER A 193 -9.71 3.47 21.03
CA SER A 193 -8.30 3.80 21.21
C SER A 193 -7.39 2.60 20.92
N LEU A 194 -6.63 2.68 19.82
CA LEU A 194 -5.63 1.67 19.44
C LEU A 194 -4.66 1.35 20.58
N VAL A 195 -4.12 2.37 21.26
CA VAL A 195 -3.13 2.17 22.33
C VAL A 195 -3.74 1.48 23.54
N THR A 196 -4.99 1.83 23.88
CA THR A 196 -5.70 1.17 24.98
C THR A 196 -5.95 -0.29 24.64
N ARG A 197 -6.38 -0.58 23.40
CA ARG A 197 -6.57 -1.96 22.95
C ARG A 197 -5.27 -2.76 22.98
N LEU A 198 -4.16 -2.17 22.51
CA LEU A 198 -2.84 -2.80 22.50
C LEU A 198 -2.37 -3.22 23.92
N MET A 199 -2.62 -2.39 24.94
CA MET A 199 -2.27 -2.71 26.33
C MET A 199 -3.13 -3.83 26.93
N HIS A 200 -4.36 -4.01 26.43
CA HIS A 200 -5.34 -4.95 26.96
C HIS A 200 -5.59 -6.17 26.03
N ALA A 201 -4.68 -6.42 25.09
CA ALA A 201 -4.73 -7.56 24.16
C ALA A 201 -3.43 -8.39 24.23
N PRO A 202 -3.12 -9.01 25.40
CA PRO A 202 -1.90 -9.80 25.58
C PRO A 202 -1.86 -11.07 24.74
N ASP A 203 -3.02 -11.51 24.25
CA ASP A 203 -3.23 -12.63 23.32
C ASP A 203 -2.69 -12.33 21.92
N ILE A 204 -2.68 -11.07 21.50
CA ILE A 204 -2.20 -10.63 20.18
C ILE A 204 -0.74 -10.18 20.27
N LEU A 205 -0.41 -9.37 21.27
CA LEU A 205 0.94 -8.84 21.45
C LEU A 205 1.30 -8.76 22.95
N PRO A 206 1.91 -9.81 23.52
CA PRO A 206 2.18 -9.86 24.95
C PRO A 206 3.21 -8.82 25.39
N VAL A 207 2.95 -8.19 26.54
CA VAL A 207 3.83 -7.19 27.15
C VAL A 207 5.02 -7.88 27.81
N SER A 208 6.23 -7.53 27.38
CA SER A 208 7.49 -8.11 27.84
C SER A 208 8.11 -7.28 28.98
N GLY A 209 7.58 -7.45 30.20
CA GLY A 209 8.22 -7.03 31.46
C GLY A 209 8.66 -5.55 31.59
N THR A 210 9.33 -5.22 32.69
CA THR A 210 9.70 -3.82 33.01
C THR A 210 10.80 -3.29 32.08
N PRO A 211 10.61 -2.08 31.52
CA PRO A 211 11.56 -1.49 30.57
C PRO A 211 12.84 -1.00 31.28
N HIS A 212 14.01 -1.28 30.68
CA HIS A 212 15.31 -1.16 31.36
C HIS A 212 15.98 0.22 31.24
N ARG A 213 15.43 1.16 30.45
CA ARG A 213 16.02 2.50 30.25
C ARG A 213 14.95 3.59 30.09
N GLN A 214 14.90 4.53 31.02
CA GLN A 214 14.06 5.73 30.94
C GLN A 214 14.72 6.79 30.05
N ILE A 215 13.92 7.44 29.21
CA ILE A 215 14.28 8.68 28.53
C ILE A 215 13.76 9.82 29.40
N ASN A 216 14.62 10.80 29.67
CA ASN A 216 14.31 11.95 30.52
C ASN A 216 13.01 12.63 30.08
N GLY A 217 12.00 12.62 30.95
CA GLY A 217 10.72 13.32 30.74
C GLY A 217 9.63 12.56 29.95
N ILE A 218 9.95 11.44 29.29
CA ILE A 218 8.97 10.65 28.48
C ILE A 218 8.70 9.27 29.09
N GLY A 219 9.63 8.75 29.87
CA GLY A 219 9.54 7.41 30.44
C GLY A 219 10.23 6.37 29.57
N SER A 220 9.90 5.10 29.81
CA SER A 220 10.67 3.96 29.31
C SER A 220 9.95 3.16 28.21
N GLY A 221 8.75 3.58 27.84
CA GLY A 221 7.92 2.91 26.83
C GLY A 221 7.33 1.59 27.32
N ILE A 222 6.61 0.92 26.43
CA ILE A 222 6.05 -0.41 26.67
C ILE A 222 6.81 -1.39 25.78
N SER A 223 7.37 -2.43 26.37
CA SER A 223 8.02 -3.51 25.64
C SER A 223 7.02 -4.61 25.32
N TYR A 224 7.09 -5.10 24.09
CA TYR A 224 6.22 -6.13 23.53
C TYR A 224 7.06 -7.30 23.02
N MET A 225 6.43 -8.46 22.87
CA MET A 225 7.04 -9.65 22.30
C MET A 225 6.28 -10.09 21.06
N PHE A 226 6.93 -10.00 19.90
CA PHE A 226 6.41 -10.46 18.62
C PHE A 226 6.72 -11.95 18.44
N ASN A 227 5.71 -12.74 18.07
CA ASN A 227 5.78 -14.20 17.89
C ASN A 227 6.48 -14.95 19.04
N ASN A 228 6.37 -14.44 20.27
CA ASN A 228 7.04 -14.97 21.46
C ASN A 228 8.59 -15.11 21.34
N GLN A 229 9.21 -14.41 20.39
CA GLN A 229 10.64 -14.55 20.09
C GLN A 229 11.36 -13.19 20.03
N HIS A 230 10.72 -12.17 19.46
CA HIS A 230 11.36 -10.90 19.20
C HIS A 230 10.82 -9.81 20.13
N LYS A 231 11.67 -9.32 21.01
CA LYS A 231 11.32 -8.22 21.91
C LYS A 231 11.56 -6.88 21.23
N PHE A 232 10.63 -5.94 21.38
CA PHE A 232 10.76 -4.56 20.90
C PHE A 232 10.01 -3.58 21.82
N ASN A 233 10.36 -2.30 21.76
CA ASN A 233 9.85 -1.26 22.66
C ASN A 233 9.12 -0.16 21.87
N ILE A 234 7.94 0.24 22.33
CA ILE A 234 7.20 1.38 21.77
C ILE A 234 7.15 2.53 22.78
N LEU A 235 7.63 3.69 22.36
CA LEU A 235 7.54 4.96 23.07
C LEU A 235 6.35 5.74 22.51
N THR A 236 5.26 5.79 23.27
CA THR A 236 4.04 6.48 22.83
C THR A 236 4.14 7.97 23.17
N LEU A 237 4.10 8.82 22.14
CA LEU A 237 4.19 10.27 22.26
C LEU A 237 2.78 10.87 22.22
N TYR A 238 2.31 11.37 23.36
CA TYR A 238 1.04 12.06 23.46
C TYR A 238 1.22 13.58 23.46
N SER A 239 0.30 14.27 22.82
CA SER A 239 0.28 15.74 22.77
C SER A 239 -0.20 16.36 24.08
N THR A 240 -1.17 15.71 24.74
CA THR A 240 -1.80 16.23 25.96
C THR A 240 -2.02 15.14 27.01
N ASN A 241 -2.20 15.56 28.26
CA ASN A 241 -2.44 14.63 29.37
C ASN A 241 -3.80 13.91 29.21
N ARG A 242 -3.95 12.74 29.86
CA ARG A 242 -5.17 11.90 29.72
C ARG A 242 -6.47 12.63 30.07
N ALA A 243 -6.44 13.56 31.02
CA ALA A 243 -7.62 14.30 31.49
C ALA A 243 -8.05 15.45 30.55
N GLU A 244 -7.11 16.01 29.79
CA GLU A 244 -7.38 16.95 28.69
C GLU A 244 -7.99 16.21 27.49
N ARG A 245 -7.45 15.03 27.15
CA ARG A 245 -7.98 14.18 26.06
C ARG A 245 -9.42 13.72 26.31
N GLU A 246 -9.72 13.27 27.52
CA GLU A 246 -11.07 12.82 27.86
C GLU A 246 -12.09 13.97 27.81
N ARG A 247 -11.69 15.18 28.22
CA ARG A 247 -12.54 16.38 28.12
C ARG A 247 -12.78 16.81 26.67
N ALA A 248 -11.74 16.81 25.84
CA ALA A 248 -11.86 17.18 24.43
C ALA A 248 -12.72 16.18 23.63
N ARG A 249 -12.67 14.87 23.97
CA ARG A 249 -13.58 13.86 23.39
C ARG A 249 -15.05 14.15 23.70
N VAL A 250 -15.36 14.61 24.91
CA VAL A 250 -16.72 14.98 25.32
C VAL A 250 -17.16 16.30 24.68
N GLN A 251 -16.22 17.21 24.41
CA GLN A 251 -16.52 18.58 23.95
C GLN A 251 -16.41 18.79 22.43
N GLN A 252 -15.91 17.80 21.66
CA GLN A 252 -15.60 17.95 20.22
C GLN A 252 -14.72 19.18 19.90
N GLU A 253 -13.91 19.66 20.85
CA GLU A 253 -12.99 20.77 20.66
C GLU A 253 -11.65 20.27 20.12
N SER A 254 -11.08 20.97 19.13
CA SER A 254 -9.77 20.65 18.56
C SER A 254 -8.66 20.89 19.59
N ILE A 255 -8.03 19.82 20.06
CA ILE A 255 -6.85 19.92 20.94
C ILE A 255 -5.68 20.50 20.13
N SER A 256 -5.09 21.60 20.59
CA SER A 256 -3.86 22.13 19.99
C SER A 256 -2.69 21.16 20.20
N ASN A 257 -1.99 20.82 19.12
CA ASN A 257 -0.94 19.80 19.15
C ASN A 257 0.35 20.35 19.79
N LYS A 258 0.60 20.05 21.08
CA LYS A 258 1.79 20.48 21.85
C LYS A 258 3.07 19.70 21.51
N LEU A 259 3.00 18.65 20.69
CA LEU A 259 4.19 17.91 20.22
C LEU A 259 5.06 18.74 19.27
N PHE A 260 4.50 19.80 18.71
CA PHE A 260 5.02 20.53 17.58
C PHE A 260 4.89 22.03 17.82
N THR A 261 5.96 22.76 17.57
CA THR A 261 5.94 24.22 17.52
C THR A 261 5.96 24.65 16.07
N PHE A 262 5.06 25.57 15.74
CA PHE A 262 4.97 26.14 14.40
C PHE A 262 5.89 27.37 14.32
N GLU A 263 6.89 27.33 13.43
CA GLU A 263 7.91 28.38 13.33
C GLU A 263 7.68 29.37 12.17
N GLY A 264 6.67 29.13 11.33
CA GLY A 264 6.34 29.98 10.18
C GLY A 264 6.15 29.16 8.91
N ASN A 265 6.21 29.80 7.74
CA ASN A 265 6.22 29.11 6.44
C ASN A 265 7.63 29.17 5.83
N ASP A 266 8.01 28.16 5.07
CA ASP A 266 9.24 28.17 4.28
C ASP A 266 9.12 29.04 3.03
N ASP A 267 10.21 29.14 2.25
CA ASP A 267 10.25 29.92 1.01
C ASP A 267 9.27 29.43 -0.07
N SER A 268 8.78 28.19 0.05
CA SER A 268 7.70 27.61 -0.79
C SER A 268 6.29 27.90 -0.28
N GLY A 269 6.16 28.51 0.90
CA GLY A 269 4.88 28.77 1.55
C GLY A 269 4.33 27.58 2.34
N ASP A 270 5.10 26.51 2.50
CA ASP A 270 4.72 25.34 3.29
C ASP A 270 5.00 25.58 4.79
N PRO A 271 4.11 25.14 5.68
CA PRO A 271 4.29 25.31 7.11
C PRO A 271 5.58 24.63 7.60
N VAL A 272 6.42 25.33 8.35
CA VAL A 272 7.62 24.78 9.03
C VAL A 272 7.28 24.44 10.47
N CYS A 273 7.52 23.18 10.80
CA CYS A 273 7.20 22.61 12.08
C CYS A 273 8.45 22.03 12.74
N VAL A 274 8.65 22.33 14.02
CA VAL A 274 9.74 21.78 14.81
C VAL A 274 9.18 20.94 15.95
N PRO A 275 9.64 19.69 16.15
CA PRO A 275 9.20 18.88 17.28
C PRO A 275 9.69 19.46 18.60
N ALA A 276 8.90 19.31 19.66
CA ALA A 276 9.29 19.74 21.00
C ALA A 276 10.63 19.10 21.44
N PRO A 277 11.45 19.76 22.29
CA PRO A 277 12.79 19.27 22.64
C PRO A 277 12.84 17.83 23.18
N GLN A 278 11.80 17.42 23.92
CA GLN A 278 11.66 16.06 24.44
C GLN A 278 11.45 15.03 23.31
N VAL A 279 10.67 15.40 22.29
CA VAL A 279 10.44 14.58 21.08
C VAL A 279 11.73 14.45 20.28
N GLN A 280 12.51 15.53 20.16
CA GLN A 280 13.80 15.51 19.48
C GLN A 280 14.78 14.51 20.13
N GLN A 281 14.81 14.43 21.46
CA GLN A 281 15.61 13.42 22.17
C GLN A 281 15.17 11.99 21.84
N VAL A 282 13.86 11.74 21.71
CA VAL A 282 13.35 10.44 21.28
C VAL A 282 13.77 10.12 19.86
N CYS A 283 13.64 11.07 18.93
CA CYS A 283 14.03 10.89 17.53
C CYS A 283 15.50 10.47 17.36
N GLN A 284 16.38 10.83 18.30
CA GLN A 284 17.79 10.43 18.29
C GLN A 284 17.99 8.97 18.70
N VAL A 285 17.21 8.45 19.66
CA VAL A 285 17.44 7.14 20.29
C VAL A 285 16.59 5.99 19.74
N VAL A 286 15.56 6.27 18.94
CA VAL A 286 14.71 5.24 18.33
C VAL A 286 15.29 4.68 17.04
N ASP A 287 14.94 3.45 16.71
CA ASP A 287 15.34 2.75 15.48
C ASP A 287 14.33 2.98 14.34
N GLY A 288 13.13 3.48 14.64
CA GLY A 288 12.09 3.76 13.65
C GLY A 288 10.88 4.48 14.23
N PHE A 289 9.89 4.72 13.37
CA PHE A 289 8.70 5.50 13.71
C PHE A 289 7.41 4.76 13.34
N ILE A 290 6.38 4.95 14.16
CA ILE A 290 5.01 4.48 13.91
C ILE A 290 4.11 5.71 13.91
N TYR A 291 3.52 6.02 12.76
CA TYR A 291 2.53 7.07 12.61
C TYR A 291 1.13 6.49 12.55
N VAL A 292 0.25 6.89 13.48
CA VAL A 292 -1.14 6.42 13.51
C VAL A 292 -2.02 7.45 12.82
N ALA A 293 -2.45 7.15 11.61
CA ALA A 293 -3.33 7.99 10.82
C ALA A 293 -4.81 7.62 11.09
N ASN A 294 -5.69 8.62 11.06
CA ASN A 294 -7.12 8.37 11.06
C ASN A 294 -7.59 8.18 9.61
N ALA A 295 -8.10 6.99 9.31
CA ALA A 295 -8.58 6.60 7.99
C ALA A 295 -10.12 6.67 7.84
N GLU A 296 -10.84 7.02 8.91
CA GLU A 296 -12.29 7.25 8.87
C GLU A 296 -12.58 8.53 8.07
N VAL A 297 -13.58 8.47 7.18
CA VAL A 297 -13.98 9.62 6.37
C VAL A 297 -14.83 10.55 7.21
N GLU A 298 -14.25 11.65 7.69
CA GLU A 298 -14.94 12.95 7.65
C GLU A 298 -14.02 14.18 7.84
N ARG A 299 -14.38 15.22 7.08
CA ARG A 299 -13.96 16.65 7.05
C ARG A 299 -12.57 17.02 7.58
N GLY A 300 -11.63 17.17 6.64
CA GLY A 300 -10.60 18.21 6.71
C GLY A 300 -9.42 17.93 7.64
N GLY A 301 -8.63 16.90 7.32
CA GLY A 301 -7.25 16.81 7.78
C GLY A 301 -6.37 17.75 6.96
N GLU A 302 -6.02 18.90 7.55
CA GLU A 302 -5.21 19.96 6.96
C GLU A 302 -3.84 19.46 6.49
N LYS A 303 -3.23 20.20 5.54
CA LYS A 303 -1.87 20.03 4.98
C LYS A 303 -0.72 19.87 6.02
N SER A 304 -1.02 19.92 7.31
CA SER A 304 -0.08 19.86 8.43
C SER A 304 0.47 18.45 8.71
N GLU A 305 -0.24 17.36 8.42
CA GLU A 305 0.18 16.00 8.82
C GLU A 305 1.49 15.57 8.15
N GLY A 306 1.63 15.77 6.84
CA GLY A 306 2.86 15.45 6.10
C GLY A 306 4.07 16.26 6.59
N VAL A 307 3.84 17.52 6.98
CA VAL A 307 4.86 18.40 7.56
C VAL A 307 5.33 17.87 8.92
N GLN A 308 4.39 17.45 9.79
CA GLN A 308 4.73 16.88 11.10
C GLN A 308 5.57 15.60 10.97
N ILE A 309 5.22 14.72 10.02
CA ILE A 309 6.01 13.51 9.72
C ILE A 309 7.43 13.89 9.29
N ARG A 310 7.55 14.82 8.33
CA ARG A 310 8.85 15.29 7.83
C ARG A 310 9.70 15.90 8.95
N ALA A 311 9.09 16.68 9.84
CA ALA A 311 9.76 17.28 10.99
C ALA A 311 10.37 16.22 11.93
N VAL A 312 9.61 15.17 12.27
CA VAL A 312 10.08 14.07 13.12
C VAL A 312 11.23 13.29 12.48
N LEU A 313 11.11 12.99 11.18
CA LEU A 313 12.14 12.25 10.43
C LEU A 313 13.43 13.08 10.29
N ASN A 314 13.33 14.38 10.04
CA ASN A 314 14.49 15.28 9.91
C ASN A 314 15.26 15.45 11.23
N CYS A 315 14.61 15.30 12.40
CA CYS A 315 15.29 15.31 13.70
C CYS A 315 16.21 14.10 13.90
N SER A 316 16.01 13.01 13.15
CA SER A 316 16.85 11.83 13.23
C SER A 316 18.14 12.00 12.41
N ARG A 317 19.12 12.72 12.97
CA ARG A 317 20.45 13.00 12.35
C ARG A 317 21.39 11.76 12.26
N GLY A 318 20.86 10.56 12.06
CA GLY A 318 21.64 9.33 11.89
C GLY A 318 22.09 9.11 10.43
N SER A 319 23.14 8.30 10.22
CA SER A 319 23.62 7.95 8.87
C SER A 319 22.68 7.00 8.10
N THR A 320 21.72 6.37 8.79
CA THR A 320 20.76 5.42 8.21
C THR A 320 19.35 6.00 8.25
N SER A 321 18.64 5.96 7.12
CA SER A 321 17.24 6.37 7.05
C SER A 321 16.35 5.43 7.88
N LYS A 322 15.78 5.97 8.96
CA LYS A 322 14.93 5.20 9.88
C LYS A 322 13.58 4.86 9.22
N PRO A 323 13.06 3.62 9.33
CA PRO A 323 11.79 3.25 8.73
C PRO A 323 10.59 3.94 9.39
N LEU A 324 9.55 4.21 8.60
CA LEU A 324 8.27 4.76 9.02
C LEU A 324 7.13 3.80 8.69
N LEU A 325 6.51 3.22 9.73
CA LEU A 325 5.26 2.48 9.60
C LEU A 325 4.08 3.43 9.79
N VAL A 326 3.18 3.51 8.84
CA VAL A 326 1.93 4.26 8.93
C VAL A 326 0.78 3.28 9.15
N LEU A 327 0.13 3.35 10.30
CA LEU A 327 -1.08 2.59 10.58
C LEU A 327 -2.28 3.42 10.13
N SER A 328 -2.90 3.02 9.01
CA SER A 328 -4.13 3.61 8.47
C SER A 328 -5.31 3.04 9.25
N CYS A 329 -5.66 3.68 10.37
CA CYS A 329 -6.55 3.11 11.37
C CYS A 329 -8.00 3.54 11.21
N ILE A 330 -8.91 2.59 11.40
CA ILE A 330 -10.33 2.83 11.68
C ILE A 330 -10.70 2.23 13.04
N SER A 331 -11.77 2.70 13.66
CA SER A 331 -12.21 2.23 14.98
C SER A 331 -12.70 0.79 14.91
N ARG A 332 -13.62 0.49 13.99
CA ARG A 332 -14.28 -0.82 13.82
C ARG A 332 -14.49 -1.14 12.34
N GLU A 333 -14.57 -2.41 12.00
CA GLU A 333 -15.00 -2.83 10.65
C GLU A 333 -16.53 -2.77 10.56
N GLU A 334 -17.06 -2.13 9.53
CA GLU A 334 -18.49 -2.14 9.27
C GLU A 334 -18.93 -3.49 8.69
N PRO A 335 -19.99 -4.12 9.23
CA PRO A 335 -20.55 -5.33 8.65
C PRO A 335 -21.23 -5.04 7.30
N GLU A 336 -20.91 -5.83 6.28
CA GLU A 336 -21.40 -5.65 4.90
C GLU A 336 -22.94 -5.66 4.75
N THR A 337 -23.65 -6.16 5.75
CA THR A 337 -25.11 -6.34 5.75
C THR A 337 -25.92 -5.07 6.04
N VAL A 338 -25.29 -3.95 6.44
CA VAL A 338 -25.98 -2.69 6.82
C VAL A 338 -25.62 -1.53 5.88
N ARG A 339 -25.42 -1.83 4.58
CA ARG A 339 -25.22 -0.80 3.55
C ARG A 339 -26.58 -0.20 3.13
N THR A 340 -27.12 0.70 3.95
CA THR A 340 -28.21 1.60 3.53
C THR A 340 -27.66 2.73 2.63
N PRO A 341 -28.44 3.30 1.69
CA PRO A 341 -27.96 4.38 0.83
C PRO A 341 -27.50 5.65 1.59
N SER A 342 -27.89 5.81 2.86
CA SER A 342 -27.45 6.87 3.77
C SER A 342 -26.13 6.59 4.51
N THR A 343 -25.66 5.33 4.57
CA THR A 343 -24.38 4.93 5.21
C THR A 343 -23.21 4.84 4.23
N ARG A 344 -23.37 5.29 2.98
CA ARG A 344 -22.28 5.41 1.98
C ARG A 344 -21.12 6.33 2.37
N SER A 345 -21.17 6.97 3.55
CA SER A 345 -20.26 8.05 3.96
C SER A 345 -19.09 7.63 4.85
N MET A 346 -19.00 6.38 5.30
CA MET A 346 -17.89 5.90 6.16
C MET A 346 -16.99 4.85 5.47
N CYS A 347 -16.67 5.05 4.19
CA CYS A 347 -15.65 4.21 3.55
C CYS A 347 -14.27 4.51 4.15
N ARG A 348 -13.50 3.48 4.53
CA ARG A 348 -12.07 3.64 4.88
C ARG A 348 -11.33 4.35 3.74
N THR A 349 -10.44 5.28 4.08
CA THR A 349 -9.49 5.86 3.12
C THR A 349 -8.50 4.78 2.66
N PRO A 350 -8.41 4.45 1.35
CA PRO A 350 -7.47 3.46 0.85
C PRO A 350 -6.01 3.77 1.22
N CYS A 351 -5.20 2.75 1.48
CA CYS A 351 -3.80 2.91 1.88
C CYS A 351 -2.98 3.73 0.86
N VAL A 352 -3.25 3.58 -0.44
CA VAL A 352 -2.62 4.36 -1.51
C VAL A 352 -2.96 5.85 -1.43
N ASP A 353 -4.22 6.18 -1.14
CA ASP A 353 -4.67 7.57 -1.02
C ASP A 353 -4.11 8.20 0.26
N MET A 354 -4.01 7.41 1.33
CA MET A 354 -3.34 7.83 2.56
C MET A 354 -1.85 8.11 2.33
N ALA A 355 -1.15 7.25 1.59
CA ALA A 355 0.26 7.46 1.25
C ALA A 355 0.48 8.76 0.46
N LYS A 356 -0.39 9.04 -0.52
CA LYS A 356 -0.38 10.28 -1.29
C LYS A 356 -0.67 11.50 -0.43
N ARG A 357 -1.74 11.46 0.38
CA ARG A 357 -2.16 12.54 1.27
C ARG A 357 -1.04 12.94 2.23
N LEU A 358 -0.31 11.96 2.77
CA LEU A 358 0.81 12.19 3.68
C LEU A 358 2.13 12.55 2.97
N GLY A 359 2.15 12.54 1.63
CA GLY A 359 3.34 12.87 0.85
C GLY A 359 4.49 11.86 1.00
N LEU A 360 4.19 10.61 1.41
CA LEU A 360 5.19 9.57 1.67
C LEU A 360 6.12 9.26 0.48
N PRO A 361 5.67 9.28 -0.79
CA PRO A 361 6.55 8.98 -1.92
C PRO A 361 7.74 9.92 -2.08
N HIS A 362 7.69 11.11 -1.47
CA HIS A 362 8.77 12.10 -1.50
C HIS A 362 9.75 11.93 -0.33
N LEU A 363 9.49 11.00 0.59
CA LEU A 363 10.37 10.74 1.73
C LEU A 363 11.54 9.84 1.31
N PRO A 364 12.77 10.15 1.73
CA PRO A 364 13.93 9.28 1.48
C PRO A 364 13.94 8.03 2.38
N ASN A 365 13.05 7.98 3.38
CA ASN A 365 12.96 6.90 4.35
C ASN A 365 12.18 5.70 3.80
N PRO A 366 12.55 4.46 4.17
CA PRO A 366 11.67 3.31 3.96
C PRO A 366 10.34 3.54 4.68
N TRP A 367 9.23 3.35 3.99
CA TRP A 367 7.90 3.48 4.60
C TRP A 367 6.96 2.37 4.14
N MET A 368 5.93 2.11 4.96
CA MET A 368 4.78 1.28 4.63
C MET A 368 3.52 1.85 5.26
N VAL A 369 2.44 1.92 4.49
CA VAL A 369 1.08 2.13 5.00
C VAL A 369 0.41 0.78 5.15
N GLN A 370 -0.15 0.52 6.33
CA GLN A 370 -0.84 -0.70 6.69
C GLN A 370 -2.22 -0.35 7.22
N ASP A 371 -3.25 -0.86 6.55
CA ASP A 371 -4.62 -0.80 7.04
C ASP A 371 -4.72 -1.53 8.37
N THR A 372 -5.33 -0.88 9.35
CA THR A 372 -5.42 -1.37 10.72
C THR A 372 -6.81 -1.09 11.30
N VAL A 373 -7.30 -1.99 12.14
CA VAL A 373 -8.56 -1.80 12.88
C VAL A 373 -8.26 -1.77 14.36
N ALA A 374 -8.64 -0.69 15.03
CA ALA A 374 -8.28 -0.47 16.43
C ALA A 374 -8.92 -1.49 17.38
N GLU A 375 -10.14 -1.96 17.10
CA GLU A 375 -10.86 -2.92 17.96
C GLU A 375 -10.30 -4.35 17.90
N SER A 376 -10.06 -4.86 16.70
CA SER A 376 -9.56 -6.22 16.47
C SER A 376 -8.04 -6.32 16.43
N LEU A 377 -7.34 -5.19 16.26
CA LEU A 377 -5.91 -5.10 15.93
C LEU A 377 -5.53 -5.82 14.62
N SER A 378 -6.49 -6.03 13.71
CA SER A 378 -6.20 -6.59 12.39
C SER A 378 -5.20 -5.70 11.63
N GLY A 379 -4.28 -6.32 10.89
CA GLY A 379 -3.21 -5.66 10.15
C GLY A 379 -2.03 -5.14 10.99
N LEU A 380 -2.17 -5.00 12.32
CA LEU A 380 -1.10 -4.50 13.19
C LEU A 380 0.15 -5.39 13.13
N LEU A 381 -0.03 -6.71 13.23
CA LEU A 381 1.08 -7.67 13.24
C LEU A 381 1.86 -7.67 11.92
N ASP A 382 1.17 -7.50 10.78
CA ASP A 382 1.80 -7.36 9.47
C ASP A 382 2.66 -6.08 9.40
N GLY A 383 2.12 -4.98 9.94
CA GLY A 383 2.83 -3.71 10.12
C GLY A 383 4.11 -3.85 10.93
N ILE A 384 4.00 -4.46 12.13
CA ILE A 384 5.13 -4.69 13.03
C ILE A 384 6.16 -5.65 12.42
N SER A 385 5.71 -6.71 11.74
CA SER A 385 6.57 -7.65 11.02
C SER A 385 7.45 -6.95 10.00
N TRP A 386 6.87 -6.07 9.19
CA TRP A 386 7.61 -5.25 8.23
C TRP A 386 8.63 -4.33 8.94
N LEU A 387 8.21 -3.65 10.01
CA LEU A 387 9.07 -2.72 10.75
C LEU A 387 10.28 -3.43 11.39
N LEU A 388 10.06 -4.60 11.98
CA LEU A 388 11.13 -5.43 12.56
C LEU A 388 12.13 -5.91 11.49
N ARG A 389 11.65 -6.31 10.31
CA ARG A 389 12.51 -6.67 9.17
C ARG A 389 13.36 -5.49 8.72
N CYS A 390 12.80 -4.28 8.66
CA CYS A 390 13.56 -3.07 8.34
C CYS A 390 14.62 -2.75 9.39
N SER A 391 14.41 -3.12 10.66
CA SER A 391 15.40 -3.00 11.74
C SER A 391 16.44 -4.14 11.75
N GLY A 392 16.47 -5.00 10.73
CA GLY A 392 17.45 -6.09 10.60
C GLY A 392 17.12 -7.34 11.43
N VAL A 393 15.91 -7.44 12.00
CA VAL A 393 15.47 -8.63 12.73
C VAL A 393 15.08 -9.73 11.75
N LYS A 394 15.71 -10.89 11.88
CA LYS A 394 15.36 -12.09 11.10
C LYS A 394 14.15 -12.76 11.74
N LEU A 395 12.99 -12.60 11.11
CA LEU A 395 11.76 -13.31 11.45
C LEU A 395 11.81 -14.67 10.73
N TYR A 396 11.84 -15.77 11.49
CA TYR A 396 11.87 -17.14 10.96
C TYR A 396 10.49 -17.78 10.92
#